data_AF-A0A9X7IQU5-F1
#
_entry.id   AF-A0A9X7IQU5-F1
#
_cell.length_a   1.000
_cell.length_b   1.000
_cell.length_c   1.000
_cell.angle_alpha   90.00
_cell.angle_beta   90.00
_cell.angle_gamma   90.00
#
_symmetry.space_group_name_H-M   'P 1'
#
loop_
_entity.id
_entity.type
_entity.pdbx_description
1 polymer ?
#
loop_
_entity_poly.entity_id
_entity_poly.type
_entity_poly.pdbx_seq_one_letter_code
_entity_poly.pdbx_strand_id
1 'polypeptide(L)'
;MPTAPQQLRDGLGLDEHLELSRAAQRRADRWMICGGMLIGTAACGVFGLPLFLRGIWLQRNAQRDGLTVRPMLVTLLGYLVIIDAAINAVGWALDVVANHTLLARVLLNGWGAMFDGGYFWHYNELWIGGAAGPGEKGWEVGLIFTVFTMRIAAAIGFLQMKRWGHQWMVVTCWMGVLIWIGYVFNMTMYADVRYAGVVFPVIGWWLYDIFYITPFLAIPYLHTVNREIFSD
;
A
#
# COMPACT_ATOMS: atom_id res chain seq x y z
N MET A 1 17.43 -4.95 -59.60
CA MET A 1 17.51 -4.17 -58.35
C MET A 1 17.52 -5.14 -57.19
N PRO A 2 18.55 -5.14 -56.32
CA PRO A 2 18.62 -6.08 -55.21
C PRO A 2 17.64 -5.64 -54.11
N THR A 3 16.71 -6.52 -53.78
CA THR A 3 15.79 -6.39 -52.65
C THR A 3 16.60 -6.43 -51.35
N ALA A 4 16.61 -5.32 -50.61
CA ALA A 4 17.17 -5.27 -49.27
C ALA A 4 16.50 -6.36 -48.39
N PRO A 5 17.24 -7.03 -47.49
CA PRO A 5 16.70 -8.15 -46.72
C PRO A 5 15.60 -7.66 -45.77
N GLN A 6 14.43 -8.29 -45.87
CA GLN A 6 13.22 -8.06 -45.08
C GLN A 6 13.47 -8.14 -43.56
N GLN A 7 14.54 -8.81 -43.14
CA GLN A 7 14.99 -8.93 -41.74
C GLN A 7 15.35 -7.61 -41.05
N LEU A 8 15.74 -6.56 -41.80
CA LEU A 8 16.09 -5.25 -41.20
C LEU A 8 14.85 -4.41 -40.87
N ARG A 9 13.69 -4.69 -41.49
CA ARG A 9 12.43 -3.97 -41.23
C ARG A 9 11.69 -4.49 -40.00
N ASP A 10 11.78 -5.79 -39.70
CA ASP A 10 11.12 -6.38 -38.54
C ASP A 10 11.80 -6.02 -37.21
N GLY A 11 13.14 -5.85 -37.21
CA GLY A 11 13.89 -5.42 -36.03
C GLY A 11 13.62 -3.97 -35.61
N LEU A 12 13.52 -3.06 -36.58
CA LEU A 12 13.19 -1.65 -36.34
C LEU A 12 11.80 -1.45 -35.72
N GLY A 13 10.80 -2.25 -36.14
CA GLY A 13 9.45 -2.17 -35.58
C GLY A 13 9.32 -2.77 -34.17
N LEU A 14 10.06 -3.84 -33.86
CA LEU A 14 10.05 -4.44 -32.52
C LEU A 14 10.71 -3.53 -31.49
N ASP A 15 11.88 -2.97 -31.81
CA ASP A 15 12.60 -2.07 -30.89
C ASP A 15 11.77 -0.79 -30.62
N GLU A 16 11.18 -0.21 -31.66
CA GLU A 16 10.26 0.93 -31.53
C GLU A 16 9.05 0.59 -30.65
N HIS A 17 8.44 -0.58 -30.85
CA HIS A 17 7.32 -1.05 -30.02
C HIS A 17 7.71 -1.23 -28.55
N LEU A 18 8.91 -1.77 -28.28
CA LEU A 18 9.44 -1.92 -26.92
C LEU A 18 9.72 -0.57 -26.27
N GLU A 19 10.26 0.40 -27.02
CA GLU A 19 10.50 1.76 -26.53
C GLU A 19 9.18 2.48 -26.19
N LEU A 20 8.19 2.40 -27.08
CA LEU A 20 6.85 2.95 -26.86
C LEU A 20 6.19 2.31 -25.63
N SER A 21 6.28 0.98 -25.51
CA SER A 21 5.76 0.23 -24.35
C SER A 21 6.41 0.68 -23.04
N ARG A 22 7.75 0.84 -23.01
CA ARG A 22 8.48 1.34 -21.84
C ARG A 22 8.15 2.79 -21.51
N ALA A 23 7.95 3.64 -22.51
CA ALA A 23 7.58 5.04 -22.32
C ALA A 23 6.16 5.16 -21.73
N ALA A 24 5.21 4.38 -22.26
CA ALA A 24 3.85 4.32 -21.77
C ALA A 24 3.78 3.84 -20.31
N GLN A 25 4.49 2.75 -19.99
CA GLN A 25 4.57 2.23 -18.62
C GLN A 25 5.16 3.27 -17.65
N ARG A 26 6.28 3.91 -18.00
CA ARG A 26 6.92 4.95 -17.16
C ARG A 26 6.00 6.15 -16.95
N ARG A 27 5.27 6.56 -17.99
CA ARG A 27 4.32 7.67 -17.90
C ARG A 27 3.22 7.33 -16.91
N ALA A 28 2.61 6.15 -17.01
CA ALA A 28 1.59 5.69 -16.08
C ALA A 28 2.13 5.57 -14.64
N ASP A 29 3.29 4.94 -14.46
CA ASP A 29 3.91 4.74 -13.14
C ASP A 29 4.20 6.08 -12.43
N ARG A 30 4.60 7.15 -13.13
CA ARG A 30 4.78 8.47 -12.48
C ARG A 30 3.50 8.97 -11.80
N TRP A 31 2.36 8.83 -12.46
CA TRP A 31 1.08 9.26 -11.88
C TRP A 31 0.65 8.35 -10.73
N MET A 32 0.83 7.03 -10.88
CA MET A 32 0.47 6.06 -9.83
C MET A 32 1.38 6.17 -8.61
N ILE A 33 2.69 6.39 -8.76
CA ILE A 33 3.62 6.59 -7.65
C ILE A 33 3.29 7.87 -6.90
N CYS A 34 3.14 9.01 -7.61
CA CYS A 34 2.78 10.26 -6.95
C CYS A 34 1.42 10.17 -6.26
N GLY A 35 0.42 9.60 -6.92
CA GLY A 35 -0.91 9.39 -6.33
C GLY A 35 -0.88 8.47 -5.12
N GLY A 36 -0.22 7.31 -5.24
CA GLY A 36 -0.08 6.32 -4.17
C GLY A 36 0.64 6.86 -2.94
N MET A 37 1.73 7.62 -3.12
CA MET A 37 2.43 8.27 -2.01
C MET A 37 1.53 9.28 -1.28
N LEU A 38 0.75 10.09 -2.00
CA LEU A 38 -0.16 11.06 -1.39
C LEU A 38 -1.34 10.41 -0.66
N ILE A 39 -1.84 9.27 -1.15
CA ILE A 39 -2.82 8.46 -0.41
C ILE A 39 -2.18 7.90 0.86
N GLY A 40 -0.95 7.39 0.75
CA GLY A 40 -0.16 6.86 1.86
C GLY A 40 0.08 7.83 3.02
N THR A 41 0.06 9.14 2.78
CA THR A 41 0.28 10.13 3.86
C THR A 41 -0.96 10.46 4.69
N ALA A 42 -2.13 9.90 4.35
CA ALA A 42 -3.46 10.19 4.91
C ALA A 42 -3.93 11.65 4.73
N ALA A 43 -3.11 12.64 5.08
CA ALA A 43 -3.38 14.07 5.00
C ALA A 43 -3.69 14.55 3.58
N CYS A 44 -2.97 14.02 2.58
CA CYS A 44 -3.08 14.45 1.19
C CYS A 44 -3.88 13.47 0.32
N GLY A 45 -4.57 12.49 0.92
CA GLY A 45 -5.17 11.39 0.18
C GLY A 45 -6.24 11.80 -0.82
N VAL A 46 -6.98 12.88 -0.52
CA VAL A 46 -7.99 13.47 -1.43
C VAL A 46 -7.37 13.88 -2.77
N PHE A 47 -6.13 14.39 -2.77
CA PHE A 47 -5.41 14.73 -3.99
C PHE A 47 -4.70 13.53 -4.62
N GLY A 48 -4.33 12.54 -3.81
CA GLY A 48 -3.65 11.34 -4.29
C GLY A 48 -4.54 10.46 -5.17
N LEU A 49 -5.82 10.28 -4.81
CA LEU A 49 -6.74 9.40 -5.55
C LEU A 49 -6.94 9.83 -7.01
N PRO A 50 -7.26 11.10 -7.36
CA PRO A 50 -7.37 11.53 -8.75
C PRO A 50 -6.09 11.29 -9.57
N LEU A 51 -4.91 11.55 -8.97
CA LEU A 51 -3.63 11.33 -9.64
C LEU A 51 -3.38 9.84 -9.90
N PHE A 52 -3.70 9.00 -8.92
CA PHE A 52 -3.59 7.55 -9.05
C PHE A 52 -4.50 7.01 -10.16
N LEU A 53 -5.78 7.42 -10.17
CA LEU A 53 -6.75 7.02 -11.19
C LEU A 53 -6.34 7.46 -12.59
N ARG A 54 -5.70 8.62 -12.74
CA ARG A 54 -5.12 9.06 -14.01
C ARG A 54 -4.02 8.13 -14.50
N GLY A 55 -3.16 7.64 -13.60
CA GLY A 55 -2.13 6.66 -13.94
C GLY A 55 -2.72 5.32 -14.40
N ILE A 56 -3.74 4.83 -13.70
CA ILE A 56 -4.51 3.63 -14.07
C ILE A 56 -5.16 3.78 -15.45
N TRP A 57 -5.77 4.93 -15.72
CA TRP A 57 -6.37 5.24 -17.02
C TRP A 57 -5.32 5.22 -18.15
N LEU A 58 -4.15 5.83 -17.92
CA LEU A 58 -3.04 5.81 -18.89
C LEU A 58 -2.54 4.38 -19.17
N GLN A 59 -2.39 3.55 -18.14
CA GLN A 59 -1.97 2.16 -18.32
C GLN A 59 -3.04 1.34 -19.08
N ARG A 60 -4.32 1.53 -18.75
CA ARG A 60 -5.42 0.85 -19.44
C ARG A 60 -5.50 1.22 -20.92
N ASN A 61 -5.24 2.48 -21.27
CA ASN A 61 -5.19 2.90 -22.67
C ASN A 61 -3.99 2.27 -23.38
N ALA A 62 -2.79 2.28 -22.77
CA ALA A 62 -1.62 1.62 -23.33
C ALA A 62 -1.86 0.11 -23.61
N GLN A 63 -2.57 -0.58 -22.72
CA GLN A 63 -2.97 -1.96 -22.96
C GLN A 63 -3.94 -2.12 -24.14
N ARG A 64 -4.92 -1.21 -24.26
CA ARG A 64 -5.87 -1.22 -25.39
C ARG A 64 -5.18 -0.94 -26.72
N ASP A 65 -4.11 -0.15 -26.70
CA ASP A 65 -3.29 0.17 -27.86
C ASP A 65 -2.33 -0.99 -28.23
N GLY A 66 -2.38 -2.12 -27.53
CA GLY A 66 -1.56 -3.30 -27.82
C GLY A 66 -0.11 -3.21 -27.33
N LEU A 67 0.22 -2.21 -26.50
CA LEU A 67 1.56 -2.07 -25.93
C LEU A 67 1.82 -3.13 -24.86
N THR A 68 3.06 -3.60 -24.79
CA THR A 68 3.49 -4.62 -23.83
C THR A 68 3.75 -3.98 -22.46
N VAL A 69 2.67 -3.63 -21.76
CA VAL A 69 2.69 -3.05 -20.41
C VAL A 69 2.31 -4.08 -19.34
N ARG A 70 2.56 -3.74 -18.07
CA ARG A 70 2.26 -4.63 -16.94
C ARG A 70 0.77 -5.03 -16.92
N PRO A 71 0.42 -6.26 -16.52
CA PRO A 71 -0.97 -6.63 -16.30
C PRO A 71 -1.65 -5.72 -15.26
N MET A 72 -2.89 -5.29 -15.51
CA MET A 72 -3.59 -4.36 -14.61
C MET A 72 -3.78 -4.91 -13.21
N LEU A 73 -4.05 -6.21 -13.09
CA LEU A 73 -4.27 -6.85 -11.80
C LEU A 73 -3.01 -6.83 -10.93
N VAL A 74 -1.83 -7.06 -11.54
CA VAL A 74 -0.52 -6.91 -10.87
C VAL A 74 -0.31 -5.46 -10.43
N THR A 75 -0.59 -4.49 -11.30
CA THR A 75 -0.51 -3.06 -10.94
C THR A 75 -1.40 -2.75 -9.75
N LEU A 76 -2.69 -3.07 -9.84
CA LEU A 76 -3.67 -2.72 -8.81
C LEU A 76 -3.31 -3.35 -7.46
N LEU A 77 -2.95 -4.64 -7.45
CA LEU A 77 -2.56 -5.33 -6.22
C LEU A 77 -1.27 -4.77 -5.63
N GLY A 78 -0.24 -4.54 -6.45
CA GLY A 78 1.02 -3.99 -5.96
C GLY A 78 0.84 -2.59 -5.36
N TYR A 79 0.08 -1.71 -6.01
CA TYR A 79 -0.19 -0.38 -5.46
C TYR A 79 -1.14 -0.41 -4.26
N LEU A 80 -2.14 -1.30 -4.24
CA LEU A 80 -3.01 -1.48 -3.06
C LEU A 80 -2.17 -1.87 -1.84
N VAL A 81 -1.25 -2.82 -2.00
CA VAL A 81 -0.33 -3.25 -0.94
C VAL A 81 0.63 -2.14 -0.52
N ILE A 82 1.14 -1.33 -1.46
CA ILE A 82 1.97 -0.16 -1.13
C ILE A 82 1.19 0.86 -0.32
N ILE A 83 -0.02 1.20 -0.75
CA ILE A 83 -0.86 2.21 -0.08
C ILE A 83 -1.19 1.76 1.34
N ASP A 84 -1.66 0.54 1.50
CA ASP A 84 -1.96 -0.07 2.80
C ASP A 84 -0.76 -0.03 3.75
N ALA A 85 0.40 -0.52 3.30
CA ALA A 85 1.60 -0.49 4.10
C ALA A 85 2.10 0.93 4.39
N ALA A 86 1.95 1.86 3.45
CA ALA A 86 2.36 3.25 3.62
C ALA A 86 1.47 3.99 4.62
N ILE A 87 0.15 3.80 4.58
CA ILE A 87 -0.77 4.42 5.54
C ILE A 87 -0.45 3.95 6.96
N ASN A 88 -0.21 2.66 7.17
CA ASN A 88 0.19 2.14 8.48
C ASN A 88 1.55 2.69 8.92
N ALA A 89 2.56 2.63 8.04
CA ALA A 89 3.91 3.11 8.36
C ALA A 89 3.91 4.61 8.69
N VAL A 90 3.21 5.43 7.92
CA VAL A 90 3.14 6.88 8.14
C VAL A 90 2.26 7.21 9.34
N GLY A 91 1.10 6.59 9.47
CA GLY A 91 0.18 6.81 10.59
C GLY A 91 0.84 6.52 11.94
N TRP A 92 1.48 5.36 12.06
CA TRP A 92 2.19 5.00 13.29
C TRP A 92 3.51 5.75 13.45
N ALA A 93 4.21 6.14 12.38
CA ALA A 93 5.35 7.04 12.49
C ALA A 93 4.95 8.44 13.01
N LEU A 94 3.77 8.93 12.60
CA LEU A 94 3.22 10.18 13.12
C LEU A 94 2.94 10.06 14.62
N ASP A 95 2.44 8.93 15.10
CA ASP A 95 2.20 8.70 16.52
C ASP A 95 3.52 8.56 17.31
N VAL A 96 4.49 7.81 16.80
CA VAL A 96 5.78 7.58 17.49
C VAL A 96 6.66 8.84 17.51
N VAL A 97 6.82 9.53 16.38
CA VAL A 97 7.86 10.57 16.21
C VAL A 97 7.26 11.98 16.12
N ALA A 98 6.07 12.13 15.57
CA ALA A 98 5.47 13.44 15.25
C ALA A 98 4.20 13.75 16.07
N ASN A 99 3.98 13.07 17.20
CA ASN A 99 2.76 13.18 18.03
C ASN A 99 2.46 14.60 18.52
N HIS A 100 3.48 15.46 18.60
CA HIS A 100 3.32 16.86 19.02
C HIS A 100 2.87 17.78 17.89
N THR A 101 2.95 17.35 16.62
CA THR A 101 2.60 18.18 15.47
C THR A 101 1.10 18.45 15.40
N LEU A 102 0.72 19.58 14.79
CA LEU A 102 -0.69 19.87 14.51
C LEU A 102 -1.32 18.77 13.65
N LEU A 103 -0.55 18.18 12.74
CA LEU A 103 -1.00 17.11 11.87
C LEU A 103 -1.41 15.88 12.69
N ALA A 104 -0.55 15.40 13.58
CA ALA A 104 -0.85 14.28 14.46
C ALA A 104 -2.05 14.59 15.37
N ARG A 105 -2.10 15.79 15.96
CA ARG A 105 -3.22 16.21 16.83
C ARG A 105 -4.55 16.32 16.12
N VAL A 106 -4.58 16.59 14.82
CA VAL A 106 -5.84 16.66 14.06
C VAL A 106 -6.22 15.28 13.55
N LEU A 107 -5.27 14.54 12.96
CA LEU A 107 -5.54 13.24 12.36
C LEU A 107 -5.72 12.14 13.40
N LEU A 108 -4.81 12.01 14.36
CA LEU A 108 -4.84 10.93 15.36
C LEU A 108 -5.89 11.16 16.43
N ASN A 109 -6.03 12.39 16.95
CA ASN A 109 -7.12 12.67 17.89
C ASN A 109 -8.49 12.68 17.18
N GLY A 110 -8.54 13.14 15.92
CA GLY A 110 -9.77 13.06 15.13
C GLY A 110 -10.18 11.61 14.92
N TRP A 111 -9.23 10.75 14.54
CA TRP A 111 -9.41 9.30 14.46
C TRP A 111 -9.86 8.72 15.82
N GLY A 112 -9.15 9.06 16.90
CA GLY A 112 -9.43 8.53 18.23
C GLY A 112 -10.80 8.94 18.77
N ALA A 113 -11.20 10.20 18.59
CA ALA A 113 -12.52 10.69 18.99
C ALA A 113 -13.66 10.02 18.21
N MET A 114 -13.40 9.69 16.94
CA MET A 114 -14.41 9.11 16.07
C MET A 114 -14.54 7.59 16.25
N PHE A 115 -13.44 6.87 16.45
CA PHE A 115 -13.39 5.41 16.27
C PHE A 115 -12.62 4.63 17.34
N ASP A 116 -11.52 5.17 17.90
CA ASP A 116 -10.66 4.43 18.84
C ASP A 116 -10.11 5.32 19.99
N GLY A 117 -10.75 5.24 21.15
CA GLY A 117 -10.37 5.95 22.38
C GLY A 117 -9.00 5.55 22.94
N GLY A 118 -8.41 4.44 22.48
CA GLY A 118 -7.04 4.04 22.81
C GLY A 118 -6.00 5.10 22.44
N TYR A 119 -6.29 5.96 21.45
CA TYR A 119 -5.43 7.09 21.08
C TYR A 119 -5.30 8.16 22.18
N PHE A 120 -6.20 8.20 23.15
CA PHE A 120 -6.12 9.13 24.29
C PHE A 120 -5.55 8.48 25.55
N TRP A 121 -5.42 7.16 25.57
CA TRP A 121 -4.98 6.41 26.75
C TRP A 121 -3.48 6.63 27.01
N HIS A 122 -3.17 7.24 28.15
CA HIS A 122 -1.80 7.58 28.57
C HIS A 122 -0.98 8.29 27.47
N TYR A 123 -1.64 9.15 26.69
CA TYR A 123 -1.01 9.83 25.54
C TYR A 123 0.20 10.65 25.97
N ASN A 124 1.36 10.41 25.33
CA ASN A 124 2.65 11.03 25.66
C ASN A 124 3.18 10.78 27.08
N GLU A 125 2.71 9.74 27.79
CA GLU A 125 3.25 9.39 29.11
C GLU A 125 4.51 8.49 29.04
N LEU A 126 4.71 7.81 27.91
CA LEU A 126 5.90 6.98 27.68
C LEU A 126 7.09 7.81 27.16
N TRP A 127 8.29 7.24 27.28
CA TRP A 127 9.53 7.83 26.75
C TRP A 127 9.51 8.03 25.22
N ILE A 128 8.74 7.19 24.51
CA ILE A 128 8.35 7.38 23.11
C ILE A 128 6.92 7.92 23.14
N GLY A 129 6.70 9.08 22.54
CA GLY A 129 5.40 9.74 22.55
C GLY A 129 4.34 9.04 21.69
N GLY A 130 3.14 9.61 21.69
CA GLY A 130 1.93 9.10 21.04
C GLY A 130 1.01 8.35 22.00
N ALA A 131 0.09 7.58 21.43
CA ALA A 131 -0.88 6.76 22.15
C ALA A 131 -0.22 5.60 22.90
N ALA A 132 -0.48 5.45 24.20
CA ALA A 132 0.06 4.34 24.99
C ALA A 132 -1.01 3.28 25.28
N GLY A 133 -1.97 3.14 24.36
CA GLY A 133 -2.96 2.07 24.38
C GLY A 133 -2.30 0.70 24.56
N PRO A 134 -2.90 -0.22 25.34
CA PRO A 134 -2.30 -1.52 25.62
C PRO A 134 -1.84 -2.24 24.34
N GLY A 135 -0.57 -2.62 24.28
CA GLY A 135 0.04 -3.28 23.12
C GLY A 135 0.32 -2.39 21.90
N GLU A 136 -0.36 -1.24 21.73
CA GLU A 136 -0.25 -0.37 20.56
C GLU A 136 1.21 -0.03 20.25
N LYS A 137 1.93 0.54 21.22
CA LYS A 137 3.32 1.00 21.04
C LYS A 137 4.29 -0.10 20.65
N GLY A 138 4.13 -1.30 21.22
CA GLY A 138 4.98 -2.45 20.87
C GLY A 138 4.77 -2.87 19.43
N TRP A 139 3.51 -2.92 18.99
CA TRP A 139 3.14 -3.21 17.61
C TRP A 139 3.61 -2.10 16.65
N GLU A 140 3.44 -0.82 17.01
CA GLU A 140 3.89 0.30 16.19
C GLU A 140 5.38 0.23 15.88
N VAL A 141 6.22 0.22 16.93
CA VAL A 141 7.68 0.22 16.78
C VAL A 141 8.13 -1.05 16.06
N GLY A 142 7.57 -2.21 16.40
CA GLY A 142 7.93 -3.48 15.78
C GLY A 142 7.62 -3.51 14.28
N LEU A 143 6.40 -3.13 13.89
CA LEU A 143 5.92 -3.34 12.52
C LEU A 143 6.34 -2.25 11.53
N ILE A 144 6.58 -1.01 11.98
CA ILE A 144 7.16 0.04 11.12
C ILE A 144 8.48 -0.44 10.52
N PHE A 145 9.40 -0.96 11.36
CA PHE A 145 10.73 -1.38 10.92
C PHE A 145 10.77 -2.76 10.28
N THR A 146 9.77 -3.59 10.53
CA THR A 146 9.72 -4.94 9.97
C THR A 146 8.69 -5.02 8.84
N VAL A 147 7.41 -5.18 9.15
CA VAL A 147 6.44 -5.64 8.16
C VAL A 147 6.09 -4.60 7.11
N PHE A 148 5.81 -3.35 7.48
CA PHE A 148 5.31 -2.38 6.49
C PHE A 148 6.38 -1.98 5.48
N THR A 149 7.60 -1.73 5.93
CA THR A 149 8.72 -1.40 5.04
C THR A 149 9.10 -2.58 4.15
N MET A 150 9.16 -3.81 4.69
CA MET A 150 9.35 -5.02 3.88
C MET A 150 8.23 -5.20 2.85
N ARG A 151 6.98 -4.93 3.23
CA ARG A 151 5.80 -5.07 2.36
C ARG A 151 5.80 -4.06 1.22
N ILE A 152 6.22 -2.81 1.47
CA ILE A 152 6.45 -1.81 0.41
C ILE A 152 7.55 -2.29 -0.54
N ALA A 153 8.69 -2.74 -0.01
CA ALA A 153 9.81 -3.21 -0.83
C ALA A 153 9.43 -4.42 -1.70
N ALA A 154 8.72 -5.39 -1.11
CA ALA A 154 8.18 -6.55 -1.82
C ALA A 154 7.23 -6.13 -2.94
N ALA A 155 6.35 -5.17 -2.67
CA ALA A 155 5.42 -4.65 -3.66
C ALA A 155 6.09 -3.89 -4.80
N ILE A 156 7.16 -3.14 -4.51
CA ILE A 156 7.99 -2.52 -5.56
C ILE A 156 8.64 -3.61 -6.43
N GLY A 157 9.22 -4.64 -5.83
CA GLY A 157 9.81 -5.77 -6.58
C GLY A 157 8.77 -6.49 -7.45
N PHE A 158 7.57 -6.70 -6.90
CA PHE A 158 6.46 -7.32 -7.63
C PHE A 158 5.97 -6.46 -8.80
N LEU A 159 5.85 -5.14 -8.62
CA LEU A 159 5.56 -4.21 -9.71
C LEU A 159 6.70 -4.20 -10.74
N GLN A 160 7.96 -4.41 -10.35
CA GLN A 160 9.06 -4.60 -11.29
C GLN A 160 9.05 -5.96 -12.00
N MET A 161 8.01 -6.78 -11.79
CA MET A 161 7.90 -8.14 -12.35
C MET A 161 9.10 -9.03 -11.97
N LYS A 162 9.62 -8.84 -10.74
CA LYS A 162 10.69 -9.66 -10.18
C LYS A 162 10.16 -10.83 -9.36
N ARG A 163 10.78 -12.00 -9.52
CA ARG A 163 10.37 -13.24 -8.85
C ARG A 163 10.55 -13.15 -7.34
N TRP A 164 11.65 -12.54 -6.88
CA TRP A 164 11.84 -12.27 -5.45
C TRP A 164 10.73 -11.37 -4.89
N GLY A 165 10.26 -10.39 -5.69
CA GLY A 165 9.18 -9.48 -5.30
C GLY A 165 7.86 -10.23 -5.10
N HIS A 166 7.51 -11.15 -6.01
CA HIS A 166 6.37 -12.04 -5.84
C HIS A 166 6.46 -12.90 -4.56
N GLN A 167 7.61 -13.55 -4.34
CA GLN A 167 7.82 -14.42 -3.18
C GLN A 167 7.70 -13.64 -1.87
N TRP A 168 8.36 -12.49 -1.78
CA TRP A 168 8.28 -11.62 -0.60
C TRP A 168 6.90 -10.99 -0.45
N MET A 169 6.16 -10.75 -1.53
CA MET A 169 4.78 -10.29 -1.43
C MET A 169 3.89 -11.36 -0.77
N VAL A 170 4.09 -12.65 -1.10
CA VAL A 170 3.38 -13.74 -0.41
C VAL A 170 3.70 -13.75 1.08
N VAL A 171 4.99 -13.69 1.45
CA VAL A 171 5.42 -13.71 2.85
C VAL A 171 4.85 -12.52 3.62
N THR A 172 5.04 -11.31 3.10
CA THR A 172 4.58 -10.08 3.75
C THR A 172 3.05 -9.99 3.80
N CYS A 173 2.34 -10.57 2.83
CA CYS A 173 0.88 -10.73 2.90
C CYS A 173 0.46 -11.60 4.09
N TRP A 174 1.08 -12.77 4.27
CA TRP A 174 0.82 -13.60 5.44
C TRP A 174 1.19 -12.91 6.77
N MET A 175 2.30 -12.17 6.82
CA MET A 175 2.60 -11.32 7.97
C MET A 175 1.48 -10.30 8.23
N GLY A 176 0.91 -9.70 7.17
CA GLY A 176 -0.24 -8.81 7.29
C GLY A 176 -1.48 -9.48 7.87
N VAL A 177 -1.73 -10.76 7.55
CA VAL A 177 -2.82 -11.53 8.20
C VAL A 177 -2.57 -11.66 9.70
N LEU A 178 -1.33 -11.95 10.11
CA LEU A 178 -0.96 -12.04 11.52
C LEU A 178 -1.13 -10.70 12.25
N ILE A 179 -0.74 -9.59 11.63
CA ILE A 179 -0.95 -8.25 12.17
C ILE A 179 -2.43 -7.98 12.34
N TRP A 180 -3.22 -8.23 11.29
CA TRP A 180 -4.65 -7.97 11.30
C TRP A 180 -5.34 -8.75 12.43
N ILE A 181 -5.02 -10.04 12.57
CA ILE A 181 -5.52 -10.86 13.69
C ILE A 181 -5.07 -10.28 15.04
N GLY A 182 -3.78 -9.96 15.19
CA GLY A 182 -3.23 -9.39 16.43
C GLY A 182 -3.89 -8.07 16.82
N TYR A 183 -4.17 -7.21 15.85
CA TYR A 183 -4.83 -5.93 16.04
C TYR A 183 -6.30 -6.11 16.42
N VAL A 184 -7.03 -7.02 15.76
CA VAL A 184 -8.41 -7.39 16.14
C VAL A 184 -8.46 -7.90 17.59
N PHE A 185 -7.53 -8.76 18.01
CA PHE A 185 -7.43 -9.20 19.40
C PHE A 185 -7.17 -8.04 20.35
N ASN A 186 -6.27 -7.13 20.00
CA ASN A 186 -5.97 -5.96 20.81
C ASN A 186 -7.22 -5.08 21.02
N MET A 187 -7.93 -4.78 19.93
CA MET A 187 -9.18 -4.01 19.97
C MET A 187 -10.28 -4.71 20.77
N THR A 188 -10.34 -6.03 20.73
CA THR A 188 -11.37 -6.83 21.42
C THR A 188 -11.09 -6.98 22.91
N MET A 189 -9.84 -7.25 23.28
CA MET A 189 -9.45 -7.47 24.69
C MET A 189 -9.55 -6.19 25.52
N TYR A 190 -9.35 -5.04 24.90
CA TYR A 190 -9.43 -3.72 25.55
C TYR A 190 -10.61 -2.89 25.03
N ALA A 191 -11.70 -3.55 24.58
CA ALA A 191 -12.84 -2.90 23.97
C ALA A 191 -13.49 -1.83 24.87
N ASP A 192 -13.46 -2.04 26.18
CA ASP A 192 -13.94 -1.11 27.21
C ASP A 192 -13.16 0.20 27.21
N VAL A 193 -11.86 0.16 26.91
CA VAL A 193 -11.01 1.34 26.75
C VAL A 193 -11.11 1.91 25.34
N ARG A 194 -11.02 1.04 24.34
CA ARG A 194 -10.93 1.41 22.91
C ARG A 194 -12.20 2.03 22.36
N TYR A 195 -13.38 1.65 22.87
CA TYR A 195 -14.66 2.17 22.39
C TYR A 195 -15.38 3.09 23.39
N ALA A 196 -14.75 3.41 24.52
CA ALA A 196 -15.33 4.36 25.47
C ALA A 196 -15.28 5.80 24.93
N GLY A 197 -16.43 6.47 24.95
CA GLY A 197 -16.52 7.90 24.66
C GLY A 197 -16.30 8.31 23.19
N VAL A 198 -16.20 7.34 22.26
CA VAL A 198 -16.06 7.61 20.83
C VAL A 198 -17.41 7.74 20.12
N VAL A 199 -17.45 8.47 18.99
CA VAL A 199 -18.71 8.74 18.26
C VAL A 199 -19.26 7.51 17.56
N PHE A 200 -18.40 6.77 16.85
CA PHE A 200 -18.77 5.58 16.07
C PHE A 200 -17.89 4.42 16.53
N PRO A 201 -18.29 3.65 17.56
CA PRO A 201 -17.46 2.62 18.18
C PRO A 201 -17.22 1.44 17.21
N VAL A 202 -17.74 0.26 17.50
CA VAL A 202 -17.47 -0.95 16.70
C VAL A 202 -17.79 -0.76 15.20
N ILE A 203 -18.90 -0.10 14.88
CA ILE A 203 -19.31 0.11 13.47
C ILE A 203 -18.33 1.03 12.74
N GLY A 204 -17.90 2.12 13.36
CA GLY A 204 -17.00 3.08 12.72
C GLY A 204 -15.60 2.50 12.54
N TRP A 205 -15.12 1.76 13.54
CA TRP A 205 -13.88 1.01 13.44
C TRP A 205 -13.90 0.03 12.25
N TRP A 206 -14.94 -0.80 12.10
CA TRP A 206 -15.06 -1.72 10.96
C TRP A 206 -15.19 -1.03 9.60
N LEU A 207 -15.93 0.09 9.51
CA LEU A 207 -16.07 0.85 8.27
C LEU A 207 -14.74 1.36 7.73
N TYR A 208 -13.78 1.61 8.62
CA TYR A 208 -12.43 2.00 8.25
C TYR A 208 -11.49 0.80 8.10
N ASP A 209 -11.53 -0.14 9.04
CA ASP A 209 -10.59 -1.26 9.10
C ASP A 209 -10.75 -2.22 7.91
N ILE A 210 -11.94 -2.26 7.29
CA ILE A 210 -12.19 -3.08 6.09
C ILE A 210 -11.23 -2.76 4.94
N PHE A 211 -10.63 -1.57 4.89
CA PHE A 211 -9.66 -1.21 3.85
C PHE A 211 -8.26 -1.80 4.09
N TYR A 212 -7.98 -2.32 5.29
CA TYR A 212 -6.72 -2.98 5.66
C TYR A 212 -6.73 -4.49 5.42
N ILE A 213 -7.80 -5.04 4.86
CA ILE A 213 -7.91 -6.46 4.49
C ILE A 213 -7.13 -6.82 3.21
N THR A 214 -6.21 -5.96 2.75
CA THR A 214 -5.42 -6.20 1.54
C THR A 214 -4.71 -7.55 1.49
N PRO A 215 -4.21 -8.14 2.61
CA PRO A 215 -3.69 -9.50 2.58
C PRO A 215 -4.69 -10.52 2.03
N PHE A 216 -5.96 -10.42 2.46
CA PHE A 216 -7.02 -11.37 2.09
C PHE A 216 -7.39 -11.26 0.60
N LEU A 217 -7.19 -10.09 0.00
CA LEU A 217 -7.37 -9.88 -1.43
C LEU A 217 -6.15 -10.34 -2.25
N ALA A 218 -4.94 -10.07 -1.76
CA ALA A 218 -3.71 -10.35 -2.47
C ALA A 218 -3.31 -11.83 -2.44
N ILE A 219 -3.49 -12.52 -1.30
CA ILE A 219 -3.06 -13.92 -1.11
C ILE A 219 -3.65 -14.85 -2.18
N PRO A 220 -4.98 -14.88 -2.43
CA PRO A 220 -5.56 -15.77 -3.44
C PRO A 220 -4.91 -15.55 -4.81
N TYR A 221 -4.79 -14.29 -5.24
CA TYR A 221 -4.18 -13.97 -6.52
C TYR A 221 -2.74 -14.46 -6.60
N LEU A 222 -1.92 -14.15 -5.58
CA LEU A 222 -0.50 -14.50 -5.58
C LEU A 222 -0.24 -15.99 -5.65
N HIS A 223 -1.15 -16.82 -5.14
CA HIS A 223 -1.06 -18.28 -5.23
C HIS A 223 -1.58 -18.85 -6.56
N THR A 224 -2.40 -18.10 -7.30
CA THR A 224 -2.89 -18.52 -8.63
C THR A 224 -1.98 -18.09 -9.78
N VAL A 225 -1.16 -17.05 -9.59
CA VAL A 225 -0.33 -16.51 -10.66
C VAL A 225 0.85 -17.45 -10.97
N ASN A 226 1.13 -17.68 -12.26
CA ASN A 226 2.32 -18.43 -12.66
C ASN A 226 3.58 -17.61 -12.37
N ARG A 227 4.46 -18.16 -11.52
CA ARG A 227 5.73 -17.55 -11.11
C ARG A 227 6.73 -17.39 -12.25
N GLU A 228 6.57 -18.11 -13.34
CA GLU A 228 7.45 -18.04 -14.52
C GLU A 228 7.28 -16.76 -15.33
N ILE A 229 6.17 -16.04 -15.12
CA ILE A 229 5.93 -14.73 -15.75
C ILE A 229 6.89 -13.67 -15.15
N PHE A 230 7.46 -13.92 -13.97
CA PHE A 230 8.37 -13.02 -13.29
C PHE A 230 9.81 -13.34 -13.68
N SER A 231 10.56 -12.30 -14.04
CA SER A 231 12.01 -12.39 -14.26
C SER A 231 12.75 -12.56 -12.93
N ASP A 232 13.90 -13.24 -12.98
CA ASP A 232 14.81 -13.33 -11.83
C ASP A 232 15.38 -11.95 -11.44
#